data_AF-A0A2W4WL52-F1
#
_entry.id   AF-A0A2W4WL52-F1
#
_cell.length_a   1.000
_cell.length_b   1.000
_cell.length_c   1.000
_cell.angle_alpha   90.00
_cell.angle_beta   90.00
_cell.angle_gamma   90.00
#
_symmetry.space_group_name_H-M   'P 1'
#
loop_
_entity.id
_entity.type
_entity.pdbx_description
1 polymer ?
#
loop_
_entity_poly.entity_id
_entity_poly.type
_entity_poly.pdbx_seq_one_letter_code
_entity_poly.pdbx_strand_id
1 'polypeptide(L)' 'MGTLRHEMAIVWSEQDDCFLVHFPDFSEQTYRTHGSSYEEAARNGQEVLQLLLEEDGLPLPESKPSAA' A
#
# COMPACT_ATOMS: atom_id res chain seq x y z
N MET A 1 -4.95 13.70 -7.33
CA MET A 1 -4.24 12.80 -6.40
C MET A 1 -2.82 12.68 -6.94
N GLY A 2 -1.81 13.08 -6.18
CA GLY A 2 -0.43 12.83 -6.62
C GLY A 2 -0.15 11.31 -6.60
N THR A 3 0.83 10.87 -7.38
CA THR A 3 1.19 9.45 -7.46
C THR A 3 2.06 9.07 -6.27
N LEU A 4 1.62 8.08 -5.47
CA LEU A 4 2.46 7.40 -4.48
C LEU A 4 3.56 6.62 -5.22
N ARG A 5 4.83 6.89 -4.93
CA ARG A 5 5.98 6.27 -5.61
C ARG A 5 6.76 5.37 -4.65
N HIS A 6 6.11 4.32 -4.18
CA HIS A 6 6.72 3.29 -3.35
C HIS A 6 6.61 1.93 -4.02
N GLU A 7 7.62 1.10 -3.80
CA GLU A 7 7.58 -0.28 -4.27
C GLU A 7 6.55 -1.07 -3.45
N MET A 8 5.71 -1.84 -4.14
CA MET A 8 4.72 -2.73 -3.53
C MET A 8 4.94 -4.12 -4.10
N ALA A 9 5.23 -5.08 -3.23
CA ALA A 9 5.34 -6.48 -3.58
C ALA A 9 4.05 -7.20 -3.19
N ILE A 10 3.48 -7.94 -4.15
CA ILE A 10 2.27 -8.76 -3.98
C ILE A 10 2.67 -10.21 -4.23
N VAL A 11 2.51 -11.06 -3.21
CA VAL A 11 2.95 -12.47 -3.25
C VAL A 11 1.80 -13.40 -2.87
N TRP A 12 1.70 -14.55 -3.53
CA TRP A 12 0.73 -15.58 -3.16
C TRP A 12 1.19 -16.34 -1.91
N SER A 13 0.30 -16.51 -0.93
CA SER A 13 0.50 -17.36 0.23
C SER A 13 -0.30 -18.64 0.08
N GLU A 14 0.39 -19.77 -0.07
CA GLU A 14 -0.24 -21.11 -0.01
C GLU A 14 -0.82 -21.41 1.38
N GLN A 15 -0.30 -20.79 2.44
CA GLN A 15 -0.76 -21.01 3.81
C GLN A 15 -2.08 -20.29 4.09
N ASP A 16 -2.20 -19.07 3.58
CA ASP A 16 -3.34 -18.18 3.86
C ASP A 16 -4.36 -18.14 2.71
N ASP A 17 -4.09 -18.84 1.60
CA ASP A 17 -4.92 -18.89 0.38
C ASP A 17 -5.30 -17.49 -0.15
N CYS A 18 -4.34 -16.56 -0.09
CA CYS A 18 -4.54 -15.18 -0.52
C CYS A 18 -3.23 -14.50 -0.95
N PHE A 19 -3.36 -13.35 -1.58
CA PHE A 19 -2.23 -12.47 -1.89
C PHE A 19 -1.88 -11.62 -0.68
N LEU A 20 -0.63 -11.66 -0.27
CA LEU A 20 -0.06 -10.80 0.78
C LEU A 20 0.67 -9.62 0.15
N VAL A 21 0.60 -8.47 0.81
CA VAL A 21 1.21 -7.22 0.36
C VAL A 21 2.28 -6.78 1.33
N HIS A 22 3.45 -6.42 0.82
CA HIS A 22 4.49 -5.77 1.62
C HIS A 22 5.18 -4.63 0.87
N PHE A 23 5.75 -3.71 1.65
CA PHE A 23 6.50 -2.56 1.15
C PHE A 23 7.97 -2.71 1.57
N PRO A 24 8.91 -2.92 0.64
CA PRO A 24 10.33 -3.08 0.96
C PRO A 24 10.93 -1.93 1.77
N ASP A 25 10.39 -0.72 1.59
CA ASP A 25 10.79 0.48 2.33
C ASP A 25 10.46 0.42 3.83
N PHE A 26 9.58 -0.49 4.26
CA PHE A 26 9.03 -0.53 5.62
C PHE A 26 9.26 -1.89 6.30
N SER A 27 10.45 -2.08 6.87
CA SER A 27 10.93 -3.38 7.39
C SER A 27 10.29 -3.89 8.68
N GLU A 28 9.46 -3.08 9.37
CA GLU A 28 8.93 -3.44 10.70
C GLU A 28 7.93 -4.61 10.69
N GLN A 29 7.23 -4.81 9.59
CA GLN A 29 6.27 -5.91 9.40
C GLN A 29 6.43 -6.49 8.00
N THR A 30 6.60 -7.81 7.94
CA THR A 30 6.81 -8.55 6.69
C THR A 30 5.66 -8.41 5.71
N TYR A 31 4.40 -8.37 6.18
CA TYR A 31 3.21 -8.14 5.37
C TYR A 31 2.29 -7.14 6.06
N ARG A 32 1.65 -6.27 5.29
CA ARG A 32 0.86 -5.13 5.79
C ARG A 32 -0.64 -5.30 5.59
N THR A 33 -1.01 -6.00 4.53
CA THR A 33 -2.40 -6.30 4.19
C THR A 33 -2.44 -7.48 3.22
N HIS A 34 -3.64 -7.89 2.83
CA HIS A 34 -3.88 -9.00 1.93
C HIS A 34 -5.04 -8.72 0.96
N GLY A 35 -5.24 -9.60 0.00
CA GLY A 35 -6.39 -9.59 -0.90
C GLY A 35 -6.61 -10.95 -1.58
N SER A 36 -7.83 -11.22 -2.01
CA SER A 36 -8.20 -12.47 -2.69
C SER A 36 -7.90 -12.43 -4.19
N SER A 37 -7.57 -11.26 -4.72
CA SER A 37 -7.12 -11.04 -6.09
C SER A 37 -5.99 -10.03 -6.13
N TYR A 38 -5.27 -9.94 -7.26
CA TYR A 38 -4.26 -8.91 -7.48
C TYR A 38 -4.82 -7.49 -7.30
N GLU A 39 -6.04 -7.25 -7.78
CA GLU A 39 -6.69 -5.93 -7.74
C GLU A 39 -7.08 -5.54 -6.31
N GLU A 40 -7.62 -6.49 -5.54
CA GLU A 40 -7.95 -6.27 -4.14
C GLU A 40 -6.69 -6.02 -3.31
N ALA A 41 -5.65 -6.84 -3.50
CA ALA A 41 -4.39 -6.69 -2.80
C ALA A 41 -3.74 -5.33 -3.10
N ALA A 42 -3.69 -4.91 -4.38
CA ALA A 42 -3.14 -3.62 -4.76
C ALA A 42 -3.94 -2.44 -4.17
N ARG A 43 -5.28 -2.51 -4.19
CA ARG A 43 -6.14 -1.47 -3.59
C ARG A 43 -5.91 -1.36 -2.09
N ASN A 44 -5.98 -2.48 -1.37
CA ASN A 44 -5.76 -2.51 0.07
C ASN A 44 -4.35 -2.02 0.42
N GLY A 45 -3.35 -2.37 -0.41
CA GLY A 45 -1.98 -1.89 -0.28
C GLY A 45 -1.89 -0.36 -0.42
N GLN A 46 -2.56 0.24 -1.40
CA GLN A 46 -2.58 1.69 -1.58
C GLN A 46 -3.17 2.41 -0.36
N GLU A 47 -4.26 1.88 0.21
CA GLU A 47 -4.89 2.44 1.42
C GLU A 47 -3.96 2.36 2.63
N VAL A 48 -3.31 1.21 2.86
CA VAL A 48 -2.37 1.05 3.97
C VAL A 48 -1.13 1.89 3.80
N LEU A 49 -0.58 1.98 2.58
CA LEU A 49 0.58 2.85 2.30
C LEU A 49 0.26 4.31 2.61
N GLN A 50 -0.95 4.78 2.30
CA GLN A 50 -1.36 6.14 2.65
C GLN A 50 -1.37 6.35 4.16
N LEU A 51 -1.94 5.42 4.93
CA LEU A 51 -1.96 5.49 6.39
C LEU A 51 -0.55 5.50 6.99
N LEU A 52 0.36 4.66 6.48
CA LEU A 52 1.75 4.60 6.96
C LEU A 52 2.51 5.91 6.74
N LEU A 53 2.32 6.54 5.57
CA LEU A 53 2.94 7.84 5.29
C LEU A 53 2.38 8.96 6.16
N GLU A 54 1.08 8.90 6.49
CA GLU A 54 0.44 9.84 7.42
C GLU A 54 1.00 9.68 8.84
N GLU A 55 1.19 8.45 9.31
CA GLU A 55 1.76 8.15 10.65
C GLU A 55 3.22 8.59 10.78
N ASP A 56 4.04 8.39 9.74
CA ASP A 56 5.46 8.79 9.72
C ASP A 56 5.66 10.30 9.49
N GLY A 57 4.57 11.06 9.32
CA GLY A 57 4.62 12.50 9.01
C GLY A 57 5.26 12.81 7.66
N LEU A 58 5.30 11.82 6.76
CA LEU A 58 5.84 11.98 5.41
C LEU A 58 4.82 12.69 4.51
N PRO A 59 5.28 13.53 3.58
CA PRO A 59 4.39 14.28 2.71
C PRO A 59 3.63 13.32 1.79
N LEU A 60 2.30 13.25 1.98
CA LEU A 60 1.44 12.62 1.00
C LEU A 60 1.55 13.36 -0.35
N PRO A 61 1.39 12.65 -1.47
CA PRO A 61 1.32 13.30 -2.77
C PRO A 61 0.17 14.30 -2.76
N GLU A 62 0.48 15.59 -2.92
CA GLU A 62 -0.53 16.65 -2.83
C GLU A 62 -1.77 16.27 -3.65
N SER A 63 -2.92 16.19 -2.97
CA SER A 63 -4.20 16.26 -3.67
C SER A 63 -4.24 17.67 -4.24
N LYS A 64 -3.93 17.83 -5.54
CA LYS A 64 -4.25 19.10 -6.21
C LYS A 64 -5.72 19.41 -5.90
N PRO A 65 -6.06 20.51 -5.23
CA PRO A 65 -7.43 20.96 -5.22
C PRO A 65 -7.76 21.20 -6.69
N SER A 66 -8.76 20.48 -7.21
CA SER A 66 -9.37 20.83 -8.48
C SER A 66 -9.78 22.29 -8.34
N ALA A 67 -9.11 23.17 -9.07
CA ALA A 67 -9.44 24.58 -9.11
C ALA A 67 -10.91 24.75 -9.52
N ALA A 68 -11.50 25.81 -8.97
CA ALA A 68 -12.89 26.26 -9.06
C ALA A 68 -13.49 26.25 -10.47
#